data_AF-A0A8W8NWU8-F1
#
_entry.id   AF-A0A8W8NWU8-F1
#
_cell.length_a   1.000
_cell.length_b   1.000
_cell.length_c   1.000
_cell.angle_alpha   90.00
_cell.angle_beta   90.00
_cell.angle_gamma   90.00
#
_symmetry.space_group_name_H-M   'P 1'
#
loop_
_entity.id
_entity.type
_entity.pdbx_description
1 polymer ?
#
loop_
_entity_poly.entity_id
_entity_poly.type
_entity_poly.pdbx_seq_one_letter_code
_entity_poly.pdbx_strand_id
1 'polypeptide(L)'
;MGDEAAKNIVEPAYLCDEKKKDGYVHVIVSAKGLKTSRSLKGMKIIRKAENAVVNSTFDERSMEVTITGLDKGSLKGKCYQLKIKKLPHDIVKDKSYMEVEDDRVVLYLNKKEKESWYPELESGLETEEDEGETENP
;
A
#
# COMPACT_ATOMS: atom_id res chain seq x y z
N MET A 1 -7.34 19.01 22.23
CA MET A 1 -6.18 18.89 21.32
C MET A 1 -6.61 17.95 20.21
N GLY A 2 -7.27 18.48 19.19
CA GLY A 2 -7.67 17.77 17.99
C GLY A 2 -7.33 18.67 16.80
N ASP A 3 -7.05 18.08 15.65
CA ASP A 3 -6.86 18.77 14.36
C ASP A 3 -5.49 19.38 14.03
N GLU A 4 -4.40 18.65 14.24
CA GLU A 4 -3.12 18.99 13.59
C GLU A 4 -2.37 17.83 12.92
N ALA A 5 -3.06 16.72 12.61
CA ALA A 5 -2.47 15.60 11.86
C ALA A 5 -2.77 15.64 10.34
N ALA A 6 -3.64 16.55 9.88
CA ALA A 6 -4.10 16.59 8.49
C ALA A 6 -3.21 17.41 7.53
N LYS A 7 -2.00 17.83 7.92
CA LYS A 7 -1.33 18.91 7.17
C LYS A 7 -0.39 18.53 6.03
N ASN A 8 -0.06 17.27 5.77
CA ASN A 8 0.70 16.87 4.57
C ASN A 8 0.58 15.35 4.32
N ILE A 9 -0.54 14.91 3.78
CA ILE A 9 -0.65 13.55 3.23
C ILE A 9 -0.07 13.59 1.81
N VAL A 10 0.87 12.70 1.51
CA VAL A 10 1.54 12.60 0.21
C VAL A 10 1.21 11.26 -0.42
N GLU A 11 0.70 11.27 -1.66
CA GLU A 11 0.56 10.02 -2.43
C GLU A 11 1.96 9.45 -2.75
N PRO A 12 2.29 8.24 -2.28
CA PRO A 12 3.58 7.64 -2.55
C PRO A 12 3.62 7.03 -3.95
N ALA A 13 4.79 7.07 -4.59
CA ALA A 13 5.02 6.27 -5.79
C ALA A 13 4.81 4.78 -5.50
N TYR A 14 4.14 4.07 -6.40
CA TYR A 14 3.88 2.64 -6.26
C TYR A 14 4.08 1.90 -7.58
N LEU A 15 4.20 0.58 -7.49
CA LEU A 15 4.27 -0.35 -8.62
C LEU A 15 3.38 -1.55 -8.36
N CYS A 16 2.84 -2.14 -9.43
CA CYS A 16 2.07 -3.37 -9.35
C CYS A 16 2.78 -4.53 -10.07
N ASP A 17 2.73 -5.73 -9.50
CA ASP A 17 3.32 -6.93 -10.10
C ASP A 17 2.58 -8.21 -9.70
N GLU A 18 2.39 -9.15 -10.64
CA GLU A 18 1.79 -10.47 -10.39
C GLU A 18 2.83 -11.61 -10.38
N LYS A 19 4.08 -11.37 -10.77
CA LYS A 19 5.09 -12.45 -10.95
C LYS A 19 5.67 -13.01 -9.66
N LYS A 20 5.59 -12.28 -8.54
CA LYS A 20 6.27 -12.67 -7.30
C LYS A 20 5.64 -13.87 -6.58
N LYS A 21 4.34 -14.08 -6.71
CA LYS A 21 3.60 -15.13 -6.01
C LYS A 21 2.31 -15.47 -6.75
N ASP A 22 2.17 -16.74 -7.14
CA ASP A 22 0.98 -17.21 -7.84
C ASP A 22 -0.30 -16.95 -7.02
N GLY A 23 -1.36 -16.50 -7.71
CA GLY A 23 -2.62 -16.10 -7.10
C GLY A 23 -2.61 -14.77 -6.32
N TYR A 24 -1.55 -13.96 -6.44
CA TYR A 24 -1.47 -12.65 -5.79
C TYR A 24 -1.06 -11.55 -6.77
N VAL A 25 -1.65 -10.37 -6.59
CA VAL A 25 -1.14 -9.09 -7.10
C VAL A 25 -0.40 -8.39 -5.98
N HIS A 26 0.75 -7.80 -6.29
CA HIS A 26 1.59 -7.11 -5.33
C HIS A 26 1.53 -5.62 -5.62
N VAL A 27 1.11 -4.82 -4.63
CA VAL A 27 1.24 -3.37 -4.69
C VAL A 27 2.44 -2.98 -3.85
N ILE A 28 3.49 -2.49 -4.49
CA ILE A 28 4.77 -2.13 -3.90
C ILE A 28 4.80 -0.62 -3.74
N VAL A 29 4.63 -0.14 -2.51
CA VAL A 29 4.53 1.28 -2.18
C VAL A 29 5.88 1.80 -1.68
N SER A 30 6.39 2.85 -2.32
CA SER A 30 7.65 3.46 -1.95
C SER A 30 7.52 4.29 -0.67
N ALA A 31 8.45 4.07 0.26
CA ALA A 31 8.51 4.76 1.54
C ALA A 31 9.98 5.00 1.93
N LYS A 32 10.70 5.78 1.12
CA LYS A 32 12.15 6.02 1.31
C LYS A 32 12.46 6.48 2.74
N GLY A 33 13.36 5.78 3.40
CA GLY A 33 13.74 6.00 4.80
C GLY A 33 12.94 5.16 5.81
N LEU A 34 12.01 4.31 5.37
CA LEU A 34 11.37 3.30 6.22
C LEU A 34 12.39 2.27 6.66
N LYS A 35 12.49 2.06 7.97
CA LYS A 35 13.40 1.07 8.57
C LYS A 35 12.60 -0.05 9.21
N THR A 36 13.08 -1.27 9.05
CA THR A 36 12.46 -2.45 9.62
C THR A 36 13.39 -3.20 10.57
N SER A 37 12.80 -3.74 11.64
CA SER A 37 13.43 -4.73 12.49
C SER A 37 12.76 -6.08 12.34
N ARG A 38 13.53 -7.13 12.62
CA ARG A 38 12.98 -8.47 12.81
C ARG A 38 12.27 -8.53 14.15
N SER A 39 11.04 -8.99 14.14
CA SER A 39 10.23 -9.30 15.32
C SER A 39 9.79 -10.75 15.23
N LEU A 40 9.85 -11.47 16.35
CA LEU A 40 9.20 -12.77 16.45
C LEU A 40 7.68 -12.55 16.63
N LYS A 41 6.86 -13.26 15.86
CA LYS A 41 5.41 -13.37 16.10
C LYS A 41 5.04 -14.84 16.05
N GLY A 42 4.87 -15.44 17.24
CA GLY A 42 4.81 -16.91 17.37
C GLY A 42 6.12 -17.55 16.92
N MET A 43 6.06 -18.57 16.06
CA MET A 43 7.24 -19.23 15.49
C MET A 43 7.77 -18.60 14.20
N LYS A 44 7.19 -17.47 13.74
CA LYS A 44 7.60 -16.80 12.49
C LYS A 44 8.37 -15.51 12.78
N ILE A 45 9.45 -15.30 12.03
CA ILE A 45 10.15 -14.02 12.00
C ILE A 45 9.42 -13.12 11.01
N ILE A 46 8.90 -12.00 11.49
CA ILE A 46 8.26 -10.96 10.68
C ILE A 46 9.09 -9.68 10.72
N ARG A 47 8.94 -8.82 9.73
CA ARG A 47 9.48 -7.46 9.78
C ARG A 47 8.43 -6.50 10.35
N LYS A 48 8.88 -5.56 11.18
CA LYS A 48 8.05 -4.47 11.71
C LYS A 48 8.74 -3.14 11.43
N ALA A 49 7.96 -2.11 11.11
CA ALA A 49 8.45 -0.75 11.00
C ALA A 49 9.01 -0.26 12.35
N GLU A 50 10.19 0.35 12.35
CA GLU A 50 10.82 0.92 13.55
C GLU A 50 10.51 2.41 13.72
N ASN A 51 10.39 3.12 12.61
CA ASN A 51 10.29 4.58 12.55
C ASN A 51 8.99 5.07 11.90
N ALA A 52 8.01 4.19 11.74
CA ALA A 52 6.69 4.52 11.22
C ALA A 52 5.62 3.59 11.78
N VAL A 53 4.38 4.06 11.78
CA VAL A 53 3.18 3.23 11.90
C VAL A 53 2.66 2.96 10.49
N VAL A 54 2.45 1.69 10.16
CA VAL A 54 1.93 1.27 8.86
C VAL A 54 0.60 0.55 9.09
N ASN A 55 -0.46 1.06 8.47
CA ASN A 55 -1.79 0.46 8.49
C ASN A 55 -2.24 0.14 7.07
N SER A 56 -2.96 -0.96 6.91
CA SER A 56 -3.57 -1.34 5.64
C SER A 56 -5.00 -1.82 5.84
N THR A 57 -5.88 -1.45 4.93
CA THR A 57 -7.26 -1.94 4.86
C THR A 57 -7.52 -2.53 3.49
N PHE A 58 -8.20 -3.67 3.45
CA PHE A 58 -8.57 -4.37 2.23
C PHE A 58 -10.09 -4.54 2.19
N ASP A 59 -10.69 -4.17 1.06
CA ASP A 59 -12.07 -4.49 0.72
C ASP A 59 -12.10 -5.44 -0.49
N GLU A 60 -13.28 -5.82 -0.98
CA GLU A 60 -13.43 -6.75 -2.10
C GLU A 60 -12.78 -6.22 -3.38
N ARG A 61 -12.83 -4.90 -3.62
CA ARG A 61 -12.27 -4.26 -4.82
C ARG A 61 -11.51 -2.98 -4.54
N SER A 62 -11.13 -2.71 -3.30
CA SER A 62 -10.36 -1.53 -2.95
C SER A 62 -9.34 -1.85 -1.88
N MET A 63 -8.34 -0.98 -1.78
CA MET A 63 -7.36 -1.07 -0.71
C MET A 63 -6.84 0.31 -0.32
N GLU A 64 -6.40 0.41 0.92
CA GLU A 64 -5.78 1.61 1.45
C GLU A 64 -4.55 1.21 2.26
N VAL A 65 -3.47 1.98 2.13
CA VAL A 65 -2.31 1.89 3.01
C VAL A 65 -1.88 3.27 3.47
N THR A 66 -1.59 3.39 4.76
CA THR A 66 -1.12 4.63 5.38
C THR A 66 0.17 4.37 6.11
N ILE A 67 1.19 5.18 5.82
CA ILE A 67 2.53 5.14 6.41
C ILE A 67 2.75 6.47 7.12
N THR A 68 2.65 6.46 8.45
CA THR A 68 2.83 7.64 9.27
C THR A 68 4.18 7.56 9.98
N GLY A 69 5.12 8.43 9.62
CA GLY A 69 6.42 8.47 10.26
C GLY A 69 6.32 8.91 11.73
N LEU A 70 7.06 8.21 12.60
CA LEU A 70 7.17 8.56 14.01
C LEU A 70 8.10 9.77 14.21
N ASP A 71 8.20 10.27 15.44
CA ASP A 71 8.95 11.50 15.79
C ASP A 71 10.48 11.45 15.60
N LYS A 72 11.02 10.41 14.93
CA LYS A 72 12.45 10.17 14.73
C LYS A 72 12.74 9.61 13.33
N GLY A 73 13.88 10.02 12.76
CA GLY A 73 14.39 9.51 11.47
C GLY A 73 13.83 10.26 10.24
N SER A 74 14.15 9.76 9.05
CA SER A 74 13.88 10.42 7.75
C SER A 74 12.39 10.53 7.37
N LEU A 75 11.53 9.82 8.09
CA LEU A 75 10.07 9.84 7.93
C LEU A 75 9.37 10.79 8.91
N LYS A 76 10.10 11.44 9.83
CA LYS A 76 9.51 12.31 10.85
C LYS A 76 8.59 13.36 10.24
N GLY A 77 7.35 13.41 10.71
CA GLY A 77 6.34 14.37 10.27
C GLY A 77 5.80 14.12 8.85
N LYS A 78 6.14 12.99 8.22
CA LYS A 78 5.60 12.60 6.92
C LYS A 78 4.46 11.61 7.10
N CYS A 79 3.41 11.80 6.32
CA CYS A 79 2.32 10.85 6.17
C CYS A 79 2.20 10.51 4.68
N TYR A 80 2.33 9.23 4.34
CA TYR A 80 2.04 8.74 3.01
C TYR A 80 0.75 7.96 3.03
N GLN A 81 -0.10 8.15 2.04
CA GLN A 81 -1.34 7.39 1.88
C GLN A 81 -1.50 7.02 0.42
N LEU A 82 -1.74 5.74 0.16
CA LEU A 82 -2.16 5.27 -1.16
C LEU A 82 -3.52 4.61 -0.99
N LYS A 83 -4.48 5.04 -1.80
CA LYS A 83 -5.82 4.47 -1.86
C LYS A 83 -6.16 4.10 -3.28
N ILE A 84 -6.35 2.81 -3.53
CA ILE A 84 -6.82 2.31 -4.81
C ILE A 84 -8.32 2.06 -4.66
N LYS A 85 -9.13 2.87 -5.35
CA LYS A 85 -10.60 2.84 -5.22
C LYS A 85 -11.20 1.62 -5.93
N LYS A 86 -10.60 1.21 -7.06
CA LYS A 86 -11.14 0.20 -7.94
C LYS A 86 -10.07 -0.72 -8.50
N LEU A 87 -9.92 -1.88 -7.88
CA LEU A 87 -9.10 -2.97 -8.38
C LEU A 87 -9.76 -3.61 -9.63
N PRO A 88 -8.97 -4.12 -10.59
CA PRO A 88 -9.47 -4.79 -11.79
C PRO A 88 -10.50 -5.88 -11.50
N HIS A 89 -10.19 -6.74 -10.53
CA HIS A 89 -11.06 -7.83 -10.08
C HIS A 89 -11.12 -7.90 -8.56
N ASP A 90 -12.03 -8.75 -8.07
CA ASP A 90 -12.22 -8.99 -6.66
C ASP A 90 -10.99 -9.65 -6.02
N ILE A 91 -10.76 -9.33 -4.75
CA ILE A 91 -9.75 -9.94 -3.89
C ILE A 91 -10.40 -10.65 -2.71
N VAL A 92 -9.72 -11.67 -2.20
CA VAL A 92 -10.10 -12.32 -0.94
C VAL A 92 -9.45 -11.54 0.20
N LYS A 93 -10.20 -10.58 0.77
CA LYS A 93 -9.70 -9.65 1.81
C LYS A 93 -9.00 -10.36 2.98
N ASP A 94 -9.56 -11.47 3.46
CA ASP A 94 -9.05 -12.21 4.64
C ASP A 94 -7.74 -12.98 4.34
N LYS A 95 -7.42 -13.17 3.06
CA LYS A 95 -6.16 -13.76 2.60
C LYS A 95 -5.17 -12.73 2.09
N SER A 96 -5.61 -11.47 1.98
CA SER A 96 -4.76 -10.36 1.59
C SER A 96 -4.03 -9.82 2.82
N TYR A 97 -2.78 -9.43 2.66
CA TYR A 97 -1.94 -9.02 3.79
C TYR A 97 -0.87 -8.04 3.35
N MET A 98 -0.22 -7.43 4.34
CA MET A 98 0.86 -6.46 4.13
C MET A 98 2.15 -6.97 4.76
N GLU A 99 3.27 -6.74 4.07
CA GLU A 99 4.61 -6.87 4.61
C GLU A 99 5.33 -5.52 4.55
N VAL A 100 6.14 -5.26 5.57
CA VAL A 100 6.97 -4.06 5.65
C VAL A 100 8.41 -4.45 5.32
N GLU A 101 9.04 -3.73 4.41
CA GLU A 101 10.45 -3.87 4.09
C GLU A 101 11.17 -2.53 4.27
N ASP A 102 12.50 -2.55 4.20
CA ASP A 102 13.25 -1.29 4.20
C ASP A 102 12.89 -0.52 2.93
N ASP A 103 12.66 0.79 3.09
CA ASP A 103 12.27 1.73 2.04
C ASP A 103 10.93 1.47 1.32
N ARG A 104 10.15 0.45 1.69
CA ARG A 104 8.89 0.12 1.01
C ARG A 104 7.91 -0.71 1.83
N VAL A 105 6.64 -0.65 1.45
CA VAL A 105 5.57 -1.53 1.94
C VAL A 105 5.05 -2.36 0.78
N VAL A 106 4.86 -3.65 0.99
CA VAL A 106 4.34 -4.57 -0.04
C VAL A 106 3.00 -5.10 0.42
N LEU A 107 1.96 -4.84 -0.38
CA LEU A 107 0.63 -5.37 -0.15
C LEU A 107 0.41 -6.54 -1.09
N TYR A 108 0.08 -7.69 -0.51
CA TYR A 108 -0.23 -8.93 -1.20
C TYR A 108 -1.74 -9.06 -1.28
N LEU A 109 -2.30 -8.80 -2.45
CA LEU A 109 -3.72 -8.91 -2.74
C LEU A 109 -4.01 -10.31 -3.28
N ASN A 110 -4.75 -11.13 -2.52
CA ASN A 110 -5.09 -12.47 -2.97
C ASN A 110 -6.22 -12.38 -4.00
N LYS A 111 -5.95 -12.73 -5.25
CA LYS A 111 -6.97 -12.68 -6.31
C LYS A 111 -8.07 -13.71 -6.02
N LYS A 112 -9.33 -13.31 -6.21
CA LYS A 112 -10.49 -14.23 -6.12
C LYS A 112 -10.48 -15.20 -7.31
N GLU A 113 -10.20 -14.68 -8.50
CA GLU A 113 -10.04 -15.42 -9.74
C GLU A 113 -8.57 -15.51 -10.18
N LYS A 114 -8.22 -16.53 -10.96
CA LYS A 114 -6.83 -16.75 -11.41
C LYS A 114 -6.40 -15.91 -12.62
N GLU A 115 -7.31 -15.10 -13.15
CA GLU A 115 -7.08 -14.25 -14.31
C GLU A 115 -5.91 -13.29 -14.07
N SER A 116 -5.17 -12.97 -15.13
CA SER A 116 -4.06 -12.01 -15.03
C SER A 116 -4.58 -10.60 -15.13
N TRP A 117 -4.04 -9.72 -14.28
CA TRP A 117 -4.35 -8.30 -14.25
C TRP A 117 -3.37 -7.47 -15.08
N TYR A 118 -2.39 -8.08 -15.77
CA TYR A 118 -1.38 -7.32 -16.53
C TYR A 118 -1.96 -6.28 -17.50
N PRO A 119 -3.05 -6.57 -18.27
CA PRO A 119 -3.65 -5.56 -19.14
C PRO A 119 -4.08 -4.29 -18.38
N GLU A 120 -4.67 -4.46 -17.19
CA GLU A 120 -5.19 -3.36 -16.38
C GLU A 120 -4.09 -2.68 -15.55
N LEU A 121 -3.09 -3.45 -15.11
CA LEU A 121 -1.93 -2.91 -14.40
C LEU A 121 -1.07 -2.02 -15.31
N GLU A 122 -1.01 -2.31 -16.61
CA GLU A 122 -0.33 -1.47 -17.61
C GLU A 122 -1.09 -0.15 -17.86
N SER A 123 -2.42 -0.16 -17.76
CA SER A 123 -3.23 1.07 -17.92
C SER A 123 -3.22 1.99 -16.69
N GLY A 124 -2.71 1.53 -15.55
CA GLY A 124 -2.78 2.24 -14.28
C GLY A 124 -4.04 1.89 -13.48
N LEU A 125 -3.96 2.07 -12.15
CA LEU A 125 -5.06 1.82 -11.23
C LEU A 125 -5.66 3.14 -10.76
N GLU A 126 -6.98 3.18 -10.60
CA GLU A 126 -7.71 4.37 -10.15
C GLU A 126 -7.36 4.71 -8.68
N THR A 127 -6.66 5.84 -8.48
CA THR A 127 -6.28 6.37 -7.14
C THR A 127 -7.06 7.65 -6.80
N GLU A 128 -6.79 8.26 -5.64
CA GLU A 128 -7.49 9.48 -5.22
C GLU A 128 -7.14 10.71 -6.07
N GLU A 129 -5.98 10.74 -6.72
CA GLU A 129 -5.58 11.81 -7.64
C GLU A 129 -6.28 11.77 -9.01
N ASP A 130 -7.06 10.71 -9.33
CA ASP A 130 -7.75 10.54 -10.62
C ASP A 130 -9.12 11.25 -10.73
N GLU A 131 -9.47 12.12 -9.78
CA GLU A 131 -10.66 12.98 -9.89
C GLU A 131 -10.39 14.24 -10.76
N GLY A 132 -10.28 14.03 -12.07
CA GLY A 132 -10.83 14.94 -13.08
C GLY A 132 -9.91 16.04 -13.66
N GLU A 133 -9.30 15.76 -14.82
CA GLU A 133 -9.26 16.71 -15.93
C GLU A 133 -9.97 16.09 -17.15
N THR A 134 -11.30 15.98 -17.07
CA THR A 134 -12.14 15.93 -18.27
C THR A 134 -12.86 17.26 -18.40
N GLU A 135 -12.16 18.29 -18.86
CA GLU A 135 -12.78 19.42 -19.54
C GLU A 135 -12.06 19.66 -20.87
N ASN A 136 -12.66 19.17 -21.95
CA ASN A 136 -12.73 19.82 -23.26
C ASN A 136 -13.83 19.11 -24.05
N PRO A 137 -14.71 19.85 -24.75
CA PRO A 137 -14.30 20.83 -25.77
C PRO A 137 -14.73 22.28 -25.53
#